data_AF-A0A3A9A3F9-F1
#
_entry.id   AF-A0A3A9A3F9-F1
#
_cell.length_a   1.000
_cell.length_b   1.000
_cell.length_c   1.000
_cell.angle_alpha   90.00
_cell.angle_beta   90.00
_cell.angle_gamma   90.00
#
_symmetry.space_group_name_H-M   'P 1'
#
loop_
_entity.id
_entity.type
_entity.pdbx_description
1 polymer ?
#
loop_
_entity_poly.entity_id
_entity_poly.type
_entity_poly.pdbx_seq_one_letter_code
_entity_poly.pdbx_strand_id
1 'polypeptide(L)' 'MRYYQCDKYPIEFVVSENIDKYFDLHNHVGHYVISVVTQGTVTVCLENGEVEYRRGDVFTIPPYVDKGMCAD' A
#
# COMPACT_ATOMS: atom_id res chain seq x y z
N MET A 1 3.36 -8.08 -9.44
CA MET A 1 2.64 -6.81 -9.24
C MET A 1 2.11 -6.33 -10.55
N ARG A 2 0.86 -5.89 -10.56
CA ARG A 2 0.22 -5.23 -11.71
C ARG A 2 -0.27 -3.86 -11.26
N TYR A 3 -0.01 -2.84 -12.08
CA TYR A 3 -0.34 -1.44 -11.79
C TYR A 3 -1.40 -0.95 -12.78
N TYR A 4 -2.46 -0.33 -12.26
CA TYR A 4 -3.48 0.33 -13.06
C TYR A 4 -3.60 1.78 -12.61
N GLN A 5 -3.37 2.72 -13.53
CA GLN A 5 -3.32 4.16 -13.26
C GLN A 5 -4.32 4.92 -14.16
N CYS A 6 -4.81 6.06 -13.69
CA CYS A 6 -5.69 6.97 -14.43
C CYS A 6 -5.18 8.41 -14.29
N ASP A 7 -4.86 9.07 -15.41
CA ASP A 7 -4.31 10.44 -15.36
C ASP A 7 -5.34 11.50 -14.95
N LYS A 8 -6.63 11.23 -15.25
CA LYS A 8 -7.73 12.15 -14.94
C LYS A 8 -8.06 12.19 -13.45
N TYR A 9 -7.88 11.07 -12.76
CA TYR A 9 -8.05 10.91 -11.32
C TYR A 9 -6.86 10.09 -10.84
N PRO A 10 -5.83 10.72 -10.24
CA PRO A 10 -4.56 10.06 -9.96
C PRO A 10 -4.78 9.06 -8.81
N ILE A 11 -5.24 7.87 -9.19
CA ILE A 11 -5.55 6.73 -8.34
C ILE A 11 -4.77 5.57 -8.93
N GLU A 12 -3.98 4.92 -8.09
CA GLU A 12 -3.20 3.74 -8.44
C GLU A 12 -3.78 2.52 -7.73
N PHE A 13 -4.11 1.48 -8.51
CA PHE A 13 -4.44 0.17 -7.98
C PHE A 13 -3.25 -0.77 -8.18
N VAL A 14 -2.79 -1.36 -7.08
CA VAL A 14 -1.71 -2.35 -7.07
C VAL A 14 -2.28 -3.69 -6.64
N VAL A 15 -2.10 -4.71 -7.49
CA VAL A 15 -2.40 -6.10 -7.14
C VAL A 15 -1.11 -6.86 -6.92
N SER A 16 -1.02 -7.48 -5.75
CA SER A 16 0.11 -8.24 -5.25
C SER A 16 -0.39 -9.60 -4.74
N GLU A 17 0.17 -10.69 -5.26
CA GLU A 17 -0.25 -12.06 -4.95
C GLU A 17 0.98 -12.91 -4.70
N ASN A 18 0.96 -13.75 -3.65
CA ASN A 18 2.04 -14.68 -3.29
C ASN A 18 3.42 -14.00 -3.24
N ILE A 19 3.53 -12.88 -2.54
CA ILE A 19 4.78 -12.15 -2.40
C ILE A 19 5.17 -12.12 -0.93
N ASP A 20 6.37 -12.59 -0.62
CA ASP A 20 7.12 -12.11 0.56
C ASP A 20 7.97 -10.94 0.07
N LYS A 21 7.52 -9.73 0.35
CA LYS A 21 8.19 -8.53 -0.15
C LYS A 21 8.23 -7.42 0.88
N TYR A 22 9.42 -6.85 0.95
CA TYR A 22 9.71 -5.64 1.69
C TYR A 22 9.89 -4.46 0.73
N PHE A 23 9.28 -3.34 1.08
CA PHE A 23 9.45 -2.06 0.41
C PHE A 23 10.03 -1.07 1.41
N ASP A 24 11.14 -0.45 1.02
CA ASP A 24 11.75 0.65 1.79
C ASP A 24 10.77 1.83 1.95
N LEU A 25 11.05 2.70 2.91
CA LEU A 25 10.30 3.94 3.12
C LEU A 25 10.33 4.82 1.86
N HIS A 26 9.15 5.09 1.31
CA HIS A 26 8.94 6.00 0.19
C HIS A 26 7.56 6.65 0.27
N ASN A 27 7.39 7.80 -0.37
CA ASN A 27 6.08 8.40 -0.59
C ASN A 27 5.67 8.34 -2.06
N HIS A 28 4.37 8.55 -2.26
CA HIS A 28 3.81 8.82 -3.57
C HIS A 28 3.42 10.31 -3.64
N VAL A 29 3.94 11.00 -4.64
CA VAL A 29 3.67 12.43 -4.85
C VAL A 29 2.32 12.59 -5.54
N GLY A 30 1.41 13.33 -4.90
CA GLY A 30 0.18 13.80 -5.52
C GLY A 30 -0.94 12.77 -5.71
N HIS A 31 -0.84 11.56 -5.13
CA HIS A 31 -1.95 10.60 -5.14
C HIS A 31 -2.08 9.77 -3.87
N TYR A 32 -3.31 9.35 -3.60
CA TYR A 32 -3.63 8.40 -2.55
C TYR A 32 -3.27 6.99 -3.00
N VAL A 33 -2.73 6.21 -2.07
CA VAL A 33 -2.68 4.75 -2.21
C VAL A 33 -3.87 4.18 -1.46
N ILE A 34 -4.70 3.40 -2.15
CA ILE A 34 -5.85 2.71 -1.56
C ILE A 34 -5.61 1.22 -1.72
N SER A 35 -5.61 0.49 -0.61
CA SER A 35 -5.25 -0.92 -0.58
C SER A 35 -6.36 -1.74 0.07
N VAL A 36 -6.55 -2.96 -0.45
CA VAL A 36 -7.47 -3.95 0.10
C VAL A 36 -6.70 -5.25 0.25
N VAL A 37 -6.71 -5.83 1.46
CA VAL A 37 -6.05 -7.12 1.70
C VAL A 37 -7.03 -8.24 1.36
N THR A 38 -6.83 -8.90 0.23
CA THR A 38 -7.71 -9.99 -0.22
C THR A 38 -7.35 -11.33 0.43
N GLN A 39 -6.07 -11.50 0.81
CA GLN A 39 -5.51 -12.69 1.46
C GLN A 39 -4.17 -12.31 2.11
N GLY A 40 -3.73 -13.09 3.12
CA GLY A 40 -2.45 -12.86 3.81
C GLY A 40 -2.51 -11.73 4.82
N THR A 41 -1.32 -11.21 5.14
CA THR A 41 -1.12 -10.12 6.09
C THR A 41 -0.20 -9.07 5.47
N VAL A 42 -0.50 -7.79 5.70
CA VAL A 42 0.33 -6.67 5.26
C VAL A 42 0.66 -5.80 6.46
N THR A 43 1.94 -5.61 6.74
CA THR A 43 2.40 -4.64 7.73
C THR A 43 2.84 -3.37 7.02
N VAL A 44 2.25 -2.24 7.39
CA VAL A 44 2.62 -0.92 6.90
C VAL A 44 3.38 -0.18 7.98
N CYS A 45 4.59 0.26 7.66
CA CYS A 45 5.42 1.08 8.54
C CYS A 45 5.21 2.55 8.17
N LEU A 46 4.66 3.32 9.10
CA LEU A 46 4.48 4.77 9.01
C LEU A 46 5.42 5.45 10.03
N GLU A 47 5.59 6.78 9.93
CA GLU A 47 6.43 7.53 10.86
C GLU A 47 6.03 7.35 12.34
N ASN A 48 4.75 7.09 12.60
CA ASN A 48 4.17 6.93 13.93
C ASN A 48 4.10 5.47 14.42
N GLY A 49 4.65 4.52 13.66
CA GLY A 49 4.70 3.11 14.03
C GLY A 49 4.19 2.17 12.93
N GLU A 50 4.02 0.92 13.29
CA GLU A 50 3.60 -0.14 12.37
C GLU A 50 2.14 -0.52 12.58
N VAL A 51 1.44 -0.76 11.47
CA VAL A 51 0.04 -1.22 11.48
C VAL A 51 -0.07 -2.48 10.64
N GLU A 52 -0.61 -3.53 11.25
CA GLU A 52 -0.89 -4.80 10.57
C GLU A 52 -2.32 -4.79 10.01
N TYR A 53 -2.47 -5.19 8.75
CA TYR A 53 -3.72 -5.36 8.05
C TYR A 53 -3.89 -6.81 7.62
N ARG A 54 -5.08 -7.35 7.78
CA ARG A 54 -5.43 -8.74 7.49
C ARG A 54 -6.50 -8.82 6.43
N ARG A 55 -6.80 -10.04 5.98
CA ARG A 55 -7.87 -10.30 5.01
C ARG A 55 -9.17 -9.55 5.35
N GLY A 56 -9.62 -8.75 4.40
CA GLY A 56 -10.84 -7.93 4.50
C GLY A 56 -10.58 -6.48 4.89
N ASP A 57 -9.39 -6.17 5.40
CA ASP A 57 -9.04 -4.80 5.78
C ASP A 57 -8.79 -3.93 4.55
N VAL A 58 -9.16 -2.66 4.70
CA VAL A 58 -8.95 -1.60 3.72
C VAL A 58 -8.20 -0.48 4.40
N PHE A 59 -7.16 0.04 3.74
CA PHE A 59 -6.41 1.17 4.24
C PHE A 59 -6.05 2.15 3.13
N THR A 60 -5.84 3.40 3.54
CA THR A 60 -5.47 4.49 2.65
C THR A 60 -4.25 5.20 3.17
N ILE A 61 -3.31 5.52 2.27
CA ILE A 61 -2.12 6.30 2.60
C ILE A 61 -2.22 7.61 1.82
N PRO A 62 -2.28 8.76 2.52
CA PRO A 62 -2.33 10.06 1.87
C PRO A 62 -1.09 10.37 1.03
N PRO A 63 -1.21 11.29 0.06
CA PRO A 63 -0.05 11.83 -0.65
C PRO A 63 1.00 12.38 0.33
N TYR A 64 2.29 12.29 -0.05
CA TYR A 64 3.42 12.82 0.72
C TYR A 64 3.69 12.16 2.08
N VAL A 65 2.95 11.12 2.45
CA VAL A 65 3.25 10.32 3.64
C VAL A 65 4.27 9.25 3.26
N ASP A 66 5.43 9.27 3.92
CA ASP A 66 6.43 8.21 3.77
C ASP A 66 5.91 6.91 4.39
N LYS A 67 6.00 5.83 3.61
CA LYS A 67 5.55 4.49 4.00
C LYS A 67 6.57 3.43 3.61
N GLY A 68 6.84 2.50 4.52
CA GLY A 68 7.41 1.18 4.22
C GLY A 68 6.30 0.14 4.22
N MET A 69 6.49 -0.98 3.51
CA MET A 69 5.50 -2.06 3.49
C MET A 69 6.19 -3.43 3.50
N CYS A 70 5.68 -4.34 4.32
CA CYS A 70 5.99 -5.77 4.25
C CYS A 70 4.70 -6.54 3.98
N ALA A 71 4.72 -7.43 2.99
CA ALA A 71 3.60 -8.31 2.67
C ALA A 71 4.09 -9.75 2.65
N ASP A 72 3.29 -10.67 3.20
CA ASP A 72 3.48 -12.13 3.26
C ASP A 72 2.29 -12.87 2.61
#